data_AF-A0A5D4RRL4-F1
#
_entry.id   AF-A0A5D4RRL4-F1
#
_cell.length_a   1.000
_cell.length_b   1.000
_cell.length_c   1.000
_cell.angle_alpha   90.00
_cell.angle_beta   90.00
_cell.angle_gamma   90.00
#
_symmetry.space_group_name_H-M   'P 1'
#
loop_
_entity.id
_entity.type
_entity.pdbx_description
1 polymer ?
#
loop_
_entity_poly.entity_id
_entity_poly.type
_entity_poly.pdbx_seq_one_letter_code
_entity_poly.pdbx_strand_id
1 'polypeptide(L)'
;MIKMFTTQLTGLFQRISGKQEFEIEDSSRLLAQAAIGEGTIYIQAFGEMEGVAAEAISGAEPLPSAARYHEDAELTEADRVLIVTRFSTDEEAVTFARGLAEKGIPSVGISGLMSGDESLEEICDFHVDTKVIKGLLPGEEIGERVSFPSSMAALYIYFALSFLIKEILSEYEE
;
A
#
# COMPACT_ATOMS: atom_id res chain seq x y z
N MET A 1 22.62 -13.88 13.53
CA MET A 1 22.16 -13.26 12.27
C MET A 1 20.67 -12.90 12.32
N ILE A 2 19.77 -13.85 12.60
CA ILE A 2 18.32 -13.60 12.74
C ILE A 2 17.99 -12.47 13.72
N LYS A 3 18.62 -12.44 14.91
CA LYS A 3 18.42 -11.34 15.88
C LYS A 3 18.63 -9.94 15.27
N MET A 4 19.67 -9.78 14.46
CA MET A 4 19.98 -8.49 13.81
C MET A 4 18.91 -8.14 12.76
N PHE A 5 18.48 -9.12 11.96
CA PHE A 5 17.40 -8.94 10.99
C PHE A 5 16.10 -8.51 11.68
N THR A 6 15.70 -9.21 12.74
CA THR A 6 14.52 -8.87 13.53
C THR A 6 14.62 -7.45 14.11
N THR A 7 15.77 -7.06 14.68
CA THR A 7 15.95 -5.69 15.19
C THR A 7 15.81 -4.64 14.09
N GLN A 8 16.34 -4.88 12.88
CA GLN A 8 16.20 -3.94 11.76
C GLN A 8 14.76 -3.86 11.26
N LEU A 9 14.04 -4.99 11.17
CA LEU A 9 12.63 -5.01 10.82
C LEU A 9 11.76 -4.28 11.85
N THR A 10 11.99 -4.49 13.14
CA THR A 10 11.27 -3.76 14.20
C THR A 10 11.51 -2.26 14.07
N GLY A 11 12.76 -1.83 13.84
CA GLY A 11 13.07 -0.42 13.61
C GLY A 11 12.47 0.16 12.33
N LEU A 12 12.27 -0.67 11.30
CA LEU A 12 11.55 -0.29 10.08
C LEU A 12 10.07 -0.04 10.39
N PHE A 13 9.38 -0.97 11.04
CA PHE A 13 7.96 -0.81 11.37
C PHE A 13 7.69 0.37 12.31
N GLN A 14 8.54 0.57 13.32
CA GLN A 14 8.46 1.77 14.19
C GLN A 14 8.64 3.08 13.42
N ARG A 15 9.48 3.07 12.39
CA ARG A 15 9.68 4.25 11.54
C ARG A 15 8.47 4.51 10.65
N ILE A 16 7.88 3.46 10.08
CA ILE A 16 6.66 3.58 9.28
C ILE A 16 5.55 4.13 10.19
N SER A 17 5.27 3.47 11.32
CA SER A 17 4.19 3.89 12.24
C SER A 17 4.36 5.32 12.73
N GLY A 18 5.58 5.75 13.07
CA GLY A 18 5.81 7.08 13.60
C GLY A 18 5.96 8.19 12.55
N LYS A 19 6.14 7.85 11.27
CA LYS A 19 6.31 8.86 10.19
C LYS A 19 5.18 8.87 9.19
N GLN A 20 4.34 7.85 9.16
CA GLN A 20 3.26 7.67 8.19
C GLN A 20 1.91 7.56 8.89
N GLU A 21 1.80 8.00 10.14
CA GLU A 21 0.58 7.90 10.95
C GLU A 21 -0.61 8.60 10.28
N PHE A 22 -0.41 9.85 9.87
CA PHE A 22 -1.44 10.64 9.19
C PHE A 22 -1.79 10.07 7.82
N GLU A 23 -0.79 9.69 7.03
CA GLU A 23 -0.98 9.12 5.70
C GLU A 23 -1.73 7.78 5.79
N ILE A 24 -1.46 6.96 6.81
CA ILE A 24 -2.20 5.71 7.08
C ILE A 24 -3.65 6.04 7.47
N GLU A 25 -3.89 7.01 8.35
CA GLU A 25 -5.24 7.39 8.77
C GLU A 25 -6.08 7.93 7.59
N ASP A 26 -5.53 8.89 6.85
CA ASP A 26 -6.21 9.52 5.70
C ASP A 26 -6.46 8.52 4.58
N SER A 27 -5.48 7.65 4.29
CA SER A 27 -5.64 6.55 3.33
C SER A 27 -6.75 5.59 3.76
N SER A 28 -6.80 5.21 5.04
CA SER A 28 -7.84 4.32 5.57
C SER A 28 -9.22 4.94 5.43
N ARG A 29 -9.33 6.23 5.76
CA ARG A 29 -10.57 6.99 5.62
C ARG A 29 -11.03 7.09 4.17
N LEU A 30 -10.12 7.33 3.23
CA LEU A 30 -10.44 7.37 1.80
C LEU A 30 -10.93 6.01 1.30
N LEU A 31 -10.21 4.93 1.61
CA LEU A 31 -10.55 3.57 1.18
C LEU A 31 -11.87 3.10 1.79
N ALA A 32 -12.12 3.40 3.07
CA ALA A 32 -13.36 3.03 3.75
C ALA A 32 -14.62 3.62 3.09
N GLN A 33 -14.51 4.76 2.38
CA GLN A 33 -15.66 5.37 1.69
C GLN A 33 -16.28 4.44 0.64
N ALA A 34 -15.49 3.59 -0.03
CA ALA A 34 -16.04 2.60 -0.96
C ALA A 34 -16.94 1.60 -0.23
N ALA A 35 -16.47 1.07 0.90
CA ALA A 35 -17.18 0.07 1.69
C ALA A 35 -18.38 0.63 2.49
N ILE A 36 -18.34 1.91 2.90
CA ILE A 36 -19.50 2.60 3.53
C ILE A 36 -20.62 2.82 2.51
N GLY A 37 -20.25 3.11 1.26
CA GLY A 37 -21.19 3.23 0.15
C GLY A 37 -21.56 1.85 -0.43
N GLU A 38 -21.72 1.81 -1.75
CA GLU A 38 -21.90 0.58 -2.53
C GLU A 38 -20.72 0.35 -3.50
N GLY A 39 -19.54 0.87 -3.15
CA GLY A 39 -18.33 0.79 -3.95
C GLY A 39 -17.42 -0.37 -3.54
N THR A 40 -16.40 -0.61 -4.36
CA THR A 40 -15.38 -1.65 -4.18
C THR A 40 -14.02 -1.02 -3.92
N ILE A 41 -13.26 -1.63 -3.00
CA ILE A 41 -11.84 -1.34 -2.79
C ILE A 41 -11.03 -2.26 -3.72
N TYR A 42 -10.66 -1.77 -4.89
CA TYR A 42 -9.87 -2.53 -5.85
C TYR A 42 -8.40 -2.53 -5.47
N ILE A 43 -7.78 -3.70 -5.43
CA ILE A 43 -6.36 -3.87 -5.13
C ILE A 43 -5.62 -4.15 -6.44
N GLN A 44 -4.75 -3.23 -6.84
CA GLN A 44 -3.81 -3.42 -7.94
C GLN A 44 -2.39 -3.51 -7.37
N ALA A 45 -1.81 -4.70 -7.42
CA ALA A 45 -0.45 -4.95 -6.94
C ALA A 45 0.49 -5.30 -8.08
N PHE A 46 1.76 -4.90 -7.97
CA PHE A 46 2.79 -5.14 -8.99
C PHE A 46 3.92 -6.01 -8.43
N GLY A 47 4.37 -7.00 -9.21
CA GLY A 47 5.50 -7.85 -8.86
C GLY A 47 5.31 -8.63 -7.56
N GLU A 48 6.27 -8.53 -6.64
CA GLU A 48 6.18 -9.24 -5.35
C GLU A 48 5.09 -8.71 -4.41
N MET A 49 4.55 -7.52 -4.70
CA MET A 49 3.48 -6.91 -3.90
C MET A 49 2.15 -7.65 -4.03
N GLU A 50 2.06 -8.59 -4.95
CA GLU A 50 0.94 -9.53 -5.07
C GLU A 50 0.57 -10.24 -3.77
N GLY A 51 1.54 -10.37 -2.84
CA GLY A 51 1.26 -10.85 -1.49
C GLY A 51 0.24 -9.99 -0.72
N VAL A 52 0.23 -8.66 -0.92
CA VAL A 52 -0.75 -7.77 -0.30
C VAL A 52 -2.15 -7.99 -0.88
N ALA A 53 -2.27 -8.14 -2.20
CA ALA A 53 -3.55 -8.44 -2.83
C ALA A 53 -4.10 -9.81 -2.42
N ALA A 54 -3.23 -10.82 -2.28
CA ALA A 54 -3.62 -12.13 -1.76
C ALA A 54 -4.14 -12.04 -0.32
N GLU A 55 -3.44 -11.31 0.56
CA GLU A 55 -3.87 -11.10 1.95
C GLU A 55 -5.20 -10.33 2.02
N ALA A 56 -5.36 -9.27 1.23
CA ALA A 56 -6.57 -8.44 1.22
C ALA A 56 -7.84 -9.21 0.83
N ILE A 57 -7.72 -10.16 -0.09
CA ILE A 57 -8.88 -10.82 -0.72
C ILE A 57 -9.11 -12.21 -0.13
N SER A 58 -8.05 -12.93 0.22
CA SER A 58 -8.10 -14.34 0.60
C SER A 58 -7.39 -14.64 1.92
N GLY A 59 -6.93 -13.61 2.64
CA GLY A 59 -6.35 -13.73 3.97
C GLY A 59 -7.36 -14.26 5.00
N ALA A 60 -6.87 -14.51 6.21
CA ALA A 60 -7.73 -15.02 7.30
C ALA A 60 -8.82 -14.00 7.70
N GLU A 61 -8.56 -12.71 7.47
CA GLU A 61 -9.48 -11.62 7.74
C GLU A 61 -9.56 -10.67 6.53
N PRO A 62 -10.21 -11.09 5.43
CA PRO A 62 -10.27 -10.29 4.20
C PRO A 62 -10.77 -8.87 4.45
N LEU A 63 -10.31 -7.93 3.63
CA LEU A 63 -10.75 -6.55 3.68
C LEU A 63 -12.20 -6.45 3.17
N PRO A 64 -13.13 -5.80 3.91
CA PRO A 64 -14.50 -5.62 3.45
C PRO A 64 -14.58 -4.89 2.12
N SER A 65 -15.48 -5.33 1.23
CA SER A 65 -15.66 -4.79 -0.11
C SER A 65 -14.41 -4.78 -1.00
N ALA A 66 -13.40 -5.61 -0.70
CA ALA A 66 -12.18 -5.66 -1.49
C ALA A 66 -12.29 -6.63 -2.68
N ALA A 67 -11.76 -6.21 -3.82
CA ALA A 67 -11.63 -7.06 -5.01
C ALA A 67 -10.26 -6.86 -5.66
N ARG A 68 -9.81 -7.86 -6.44
CA ARG A 68 -8.63 -7.71 -7.28
C ARG A 68 -8.98 -6.82 -8.46
N TYR A 69 -8.12 -5.87 -8.81
CA TYR A 69 -8.28 -5.14 -10.06
C TYR A 69 -8.00 -6.08 -11.24
N HIS A 70 -8.84 -5.97 -12.26
CA HIS A 70 -8.68 -6.60 -13.55
C HIS A 70 -8.93 -5.55 -14.64
N GLU A 71 -8.30 -5.69 -15.81
CA GLU A 71 -8.42 -4.70 -16.89
C GLU A 71 -9.86 -4.50 -17.39
N ASP A 72 -10.71 -5.51 -17.23
CA ASP A 72 -12.13 -5.49 -17.56
C ASP A 72 -13.03 -4.91 -16.45
N ALA A 73 -12.46 -4.51 -15.31
CA ALA A 73 -13.21 -3.86 -14.24
C ALA A 73 -13.70 -2.47 -14.67
N GLU A 74 -15.02 -2.29 -14.69
CA GLU A 74 -15.66 -0.99 -14.92
C GLU A 74 -15.71 -0.19 -13.61
N LEU A 75 -14.65 0.57 -13.35
CA LEU A 75 -14.55 1.44 -12.18
C LEU A 75 -15.54 2.62 -12.27
N THR A 76 -16.15 2.94 -11.13
CA THR A 76 -17.06 4.06 -10.91
C THR A 76 -16.53 5.00 -9.84
N GLU A 77 -17.11 6.21 -9.73
CA GLU A 77 -16.72 7.19 -8.71
C GLU A 77 -16.93 6.71 -7.25
N ALA A 78 -17.73 5.66 -7.04
CA ALA A 78 -17.92 5.02 -5.75
C ALA A 78 -16.73 4.12 -5.34
N ASP A 79 -15.92 3.68 -6.30
CA ASP A 79 -14.80 2.79 -6.08
C ASP A 79 -13.56 3.52 -5.58
N ARG A 80 -12.70 2.79 -4.88
CA ARG A 80 -11.38 3.27 -4.43
C ARG A 80 -10.33 2.26 -4.83
N VAL A 81 -9.14 2.73 -5.19
CA VAL A 81 -8.08 1.83 -5.65
C VAL A 81 -6.88 1.89 -4.72
N LEU A 82 -6.45 0.73 -4.21
CA LEU A 82 -5.17 0.56 -3.54
C LEU A 82 -4.14 0.05 -4.54
N ILE A 83 -3.13 0.88 -4.81
CA ILE A 83 -2.00 0.58 -5.69
C ILE A 83 -0.81 0.19 -4.83
N VAL A 84 -0.24 -0.99 -5.05
CA VAL A 84 0.92 -1.48 -4.28
C VAL A 84 2.05 -1.88 -5.22
N THR A 85 3.18 -1.20 -5.12
CA THR A 85 4.37 -1.49 -5.93
C THR A 85 5.65 -1.32 -5.10
N ARG A 86 6.79 -1.78 -5.61
CA ARG A 86 8.07 -1.70 -4.89
C ARG A 86 8.52 -0.25 -4.69
N PHE A 87 8.48 0.55 -5.74
CA PHE A 87 8.97 1.94 -5.73
C PHE A 87 7.92 2.89 -6.27
N SER A 88 7.89 4.11 -5.74
CA SER A 88 6.93 5.13 -6.16
C SER A 88 7.07 5.54 -7.62
N THR A 89 8.20 5.22 -8.26
CA THR A 89 8.52 5.53 -9.66
C THR A 89 8.42 4.30 -10.58
N ASP A 90 7.71 3.25 -10.17
CA ASP A 90 7.45 2.09 -11.04
C ASP A 90 6.58 2.52 -12.23
N GLU A 91 7.09 2.34 -13.45
CA GLU A 91 6.47 2.89 -14.67
C GLU A 91 5.06 2.34 -14.93
N GLU A 92 4.83 1.06 -14.64
CA GLU A 92 3.51 0.42 -14.82
C GLU A 92 2.52 0.96 -13.80
N ALA A 93 2.94 1.06 -12.53
CA ALA A 93 2.11 1.61 -11.46
C ALA A 93 1.79 3.10 -11.66
N VAL A 94 2.77 3.90 -12.09
CA VAL A 94 2.60 5.32 -12.41
C VAL A 94 1.62 5.51 -13.57
N THR A 95 1.77 4.71 -14.64
CA THR A 95 0.86 4.75 -15.79
C THR A 95 -0.57 4.39 -15.37
N PHE A 96 -0.71 3.38 -14.52
CA PHE A 96 -2.01 2.97 -13.99
C PHE A 96 -2.65 4.08 -13.12
N ALA A 97 -1.88 4.65 -12.18
CA ALA A 97 -2.34 5.72 -11.30
C ALA A 97 -2.82 6.95 -12.09
N ARG A 98 -2.09 7.36 -13.14
CA ARG A 98 -2.53 8.44 -14.03
C ARG A 98 -3.86 8.15 -14.69
N GLY A 99 -4.05 6.92 -15.18
CA GLY A 99 -5.31 6.52 -15.79
C GLY A 99 -6.50 6.58 -14.83
N LEU A 100 -6.28 6.36 -13.53
CA LEU A 100 -7.30 6.57 -12.49
C LEU A 100 -7.57 8.05 -12.24
N ALA A 101 -6.51 8.86 -12.10
CA ALA A 101 -6.62 10.30 -11.89
C ALA A 101 -7.35 11.00 -13.04
N GLU A 102 -7.07 10.63 -14.30
CA GLU A 102 -7.77 11.14 -15.49
C GLU A 102 -9.27 10.80 -15.48
N LYS A 103 -9.66 9.68 -14.86
CA LYS A 103 -11.04 9.23 -14.71
C LYS A 103 -11.69 9.75 -13.41
N GLY A 104 -10.96 10.49 -12.57
CA GLY A 104 -11.45 10.96 -11.28
C GLY A 104 -11.69 9.85 -10.26
N ILE A 105 -11.02 8.70 -10.40
CA ILE A 105 -11.14 7.57 -9.46
C ILE A 105 -10.12 7.74 -8.34
N PRO A 106 -10.55 7.92 -7.07
CA PRO A 106 -9.61 8.16 -6.00
C PRO A 106 -8.77 6.92 -5.66
N SER A 107 -7.48 7.13 -5.37
CA SER A 107 -6.51 6.08 -5.18
C SER A 107 -5.50 6.35 -4.06
N VAL A 108 -5.00 5.25 -3.48
CA VAL A 108 -3.94 5.25 -2.48
C VAL A 108 -2.76 4.44 -3.01
N GLY A 109 -1.55 5.00 -2.95
CA GLY A 109 -0.32 4.30 -3.29
C GLY A 109 0.43 3.78 -2.07
N ILE A 110 0.95 2.55 -2.12
CA ILE A 110 1.94 2.02 -1.15
C ILE A 110 3.19 1.64 -1.93
N SER A 111 4.32 2.26 -1.59
CA SER A 111 5.62 1.92 -2.19
C SER A 111 6.80 2.55 -1.43
N GLY A 112 8.03 2.15 -1.72
CA GLY A 112 9.21 2.88 -1.25
C GLY A 112 9.36 4.19 -2.03
N LEU A 113 9.38 5.32 -1.31
CA LEU A 113 9.51 6.64 -1.93
C LEU A 113 10.90 6.84 -2.54
N MET A 114 10.92 7.05 -3.85
CA MET A 114 12.11 7.33 -4.66
C MET A 114 11.97 8.69 -5.32
N SER A 115 13.09 9.42 -5.44
CA SER A 115 13.13 10.63 -6.26
C SER A 115 13.05 10.25 -7.75
N GLY A 116 12.17 10.91 -8.49
CA GLY A 116 11.97 10.75 -9.93
C GLY A 116 11.22 11.95 -10.50
N ASP A 117 11.01 11.95 -11.81
CA ASP A 117 10.28 13.02 -12.50
C ASP A 117 8.76 12.94 -12.26
N GLU A 118 8.24 11.74 -12.04
CA GLU A 118 6.84 11.47 -11.72
C GLU A 118 6.78 10.28 -10.76
N SER A 119 5.88 10.34 -9.77
CA SER A 119 5.72 9.25 -8.80
C SER A 119 4.30 9.09 -8.27
N LEU A 120 4.02 7.94 -7.67
CA LEU A 120 2.74 7.69 -6.98
C LEU A 120 2.44 8.70 -5.86
N GLU A 121 3.45 9.31 -5.24
CA GLU A 121 3.26 10.36 -4.22
C GLU A 121 2.60 11.62 -4.82
N GLU A 122 2.86 11.91 -6.08
CA GLU A 122 2.36 13.10 -6.76
C GLU A 122 1.02 12.88 -7.46
N ILE A 123 0.72 11.62 -7.83
CA ILE A 123 -0.46 11.27 -8.63
C ILE A 123 -1.63 10.78 -7.76
N CYS A 124 -1.36 9.92 -6.78
CA CYS A 124 -2.42 9.37 -5.92
C CYS A 124 -2.95 10.44 -4.96
N ASP A 125 -4.19 10.28 -4.51
CA ASP A 125 -4.78 11.17 -3.49
C ASP A 125 -4.00 11.09 -2.17
N PHE A 126 -3.56 9.88 -1.82
CA PHE A 126 -2.66 9.63 -0.70
C PHE A 126 -1.58 8.61 -1.08
N HIS A 127 -0.40 8.74 -0.46
CA HIS A 127 0.70 7.80 -0.60
C HIS A 127 1.26 7.44 0.77
N VAL A 128 1.51 6.15 0.99
CA VAL A 128 2.13 5.63 2.20
C VAL A 128 3.49 5.02 1.85
N ASP A 129 4.55 5.70 2.28
CA ASP A 129 5.93 5.32 2.04
C ASP A 129 6.36 4.17 2.95
N THR A 130 6.71 3.04 2.35
CA THR A 130 7.26 1.86 3.04
C THR A 130 8.59 2.13 3.74
N LYS A 131 9.29 3.23 3.40
CA LYS A 131 10.64 3.60 3.84
C LYS A 131 11.72 2.61 3.38
N VAL A 132 11.41 1.70 2.44
CA VAL A 132 12.32 0.65 1.93
C VAL A 132 12.82 1.01 0.53
N ILE A 133 14.05 1.54 0.46
CA ILE A 133 14.75 1.80 -0.81
C ILE A 133 16.00 0.95 -1.03
N LYS A 134 16.38 0.13 -0.03
CA LYS A 134 17.55 -0.76 -0.05
C LYS A 134 17.43 -1.86 0.99
N GLY A 135 18.27 -2.89 0.88
CA GLY A 135 18.34 -3.98 1.85
C GLY A 135 18.63 -3.50 3.29
N LEU A 136 18.16 -4.26 4.28
CA LEU A 136 18.29 -3.93 5.71
C LEU A 136 19.66 -4.29 6.31
N LEU A 137 20.34 -5.29 5.76
CA LEU A 137 21.58 -5.83 6.35
C LEU A 137 22.78 -5.51 5.45
N PRO A 138 23.99 -5.35 6.03
CA PRO A 138 25.20 -5.33 5.22
C PRO A 138 25.40 -6.70 4.55
N GLY A 139 25.82 -6.69 3.29
CA GLY A 139 26.24 -7.89 2.55
C GLY A 139 27.70 -8.27 2.83
N GLU A 140 28.25 -9.11 1.96
CA GLU A 140 29.65 -9.55 2.04
C GLU A 140 30.60 -8.51 1.42
N GLU A 141 30.14 -7.82 0.37
CA GLU A 141 30.92 -6.78 -0.31
C GLU A 141 30.76 -5.40 0.33
N ILE A 142 31.79 -4.55 0.21
CA ILE A 142 31.78 -3.19 0.75
C ILE A 142 30.67 -2.39 0.06
N GLY A 143 29.68 -1.95 0.85
CA GLY A 143 28.55 -1.17 0.38
C GLY A 143 27.33 -1.99 -0.03
N GLU A 144 27.44 -3.32 -0.08
CA GLU A 144 26.32 -4.20 -0.39
C GLU A 144 25.26 -4.16 0.71
N ARG A 145 23.98 -4.19 0.29
CA ARG A 145 22.83 -4.24 1.19
C ARG A 145 21.91 -5.39 0.79
N VAL A 146 21.75 -6.35 1.68
CA VAL A 146 20.95 -7.57 1.46
C VAL A 146 19.68 -7.57 2.33
N SER A 147 18.78 -8.52 2.04
CA SER A 147 17.47 -8.65 2.69
C SER A 147 16.61 -7.40 2.48
N PHE A 148 15.97 -7.30 1.32
CA PHE A 148 15.10 -6.20 0.91
C PHE A 148 13.63 -6.53 1.28
N PRO A 149 13.05 -5.93 2.33
CA PRO A 149 11.80 -6.39 2.93
C PRO A 149 10.56 -5.62 2.44
N SER A 150 10.53 -5.18 1.18
CA SER A 150 9.47 -4.30 0.66
C SER A 150 8.08 -4.88 0.83
N SER A 151 7.88 -6.16 0.51
CA SER A 151 6.59 -6.84 0.70
C SER A 151 6.19 -6.96 2.17
N MET A 152 7.14 -7.16 3.09
CA MET A 152 6.85 -7.18 4.53
C MET A 152 6.43 -5.79 5.04
N ALA A 153 7.06 -4.73 4.54
CA ALA A 153 6.70 -3.36 4.88
C ALA A 153 5.32 -2.98 4.32
N ALA A 154 5.04 -3.37 3.07
CA ALA A 154 3.74 -3.16 2.44
C ALA A 154 2.63 -3.93 3.16
N LEU A 155 2.87 -5.19 3.56
CA LEU A 155 1.92 -5.97 4.36
C LEU A 155 1.68 -5.33 5.74
N TYR A 156 2.73 -4.85 6.40
CA TYR A 156 2.58 -4.11 7.66
C TYR A 156 1.66 -2.89 7.50
N ILE A 157 1.88 -2.08 6.46
CA ILE A 157 1.02 -0.93 6.14
C ILE A 157 -0.40 -1.39 5.84
N TYR A 158 -0.57 -2.41 4.99
CA TYR A 158 -1.89 -2.96 4.67
C TYR A 158 -2.64 -3.41 5.92
N PHE A 159 -2.00 -4.09 6.88
CA PHE A 159 -2.67 -4.48 8.12
C PHE A 159 -3.07 -3.27 8.97
N ALA A 160 -2.26 -2.21 9.01
CA ALA A 160 -2.64 -0.97 9.68
C ALA A 160 -3.86 -0.31 9.00
N LEU A 161 -3.86 -0.24 7.67
CA LEU A 161 -5.00 0.26 6.89
C LEU A 161 -6.25 -0.60 7.12
N SER A 162 -6.15 -1.92 7.01
CA SER A 162 -7.27 -2.84 7.19
C SER A 162 -7.87 -2.74 8.59
N PHE A 163 -7.04 -2.59 9.62
CA PHE A 163 -7.49 -2.39 11.00
C PHE A 163 -8.33 -1.12 11.13
N LEU A 164 -7.81 0.03 10.66
CA LEU A 164 -8.51 1.31 10.75
C LEU A 164 -9.76 1.35 9.87
N ILE A 165 -9.73 0.76 8.66
CA ILE A 165 -10.91 0.64 7.81
C ILE A 165 -12.02 -0.14 8.54
N LYS A 166 -11.69 -1.28 9.16
CA LYS A 166 -12.67 -2.07 9.91
C LYS A 166 -13.21 -1.33 11.13
N GLU A 167 -12.36 -0.58 11.84
CA GLU A 167 -12.78 0.29 12.95
C GLU A 167 -13.78 1.34 12.47
N ILE A 168 -13.45 2.07 11.39
CA ILE A 168 -14.35 3.06 10.77
C ILE A 168 -15.68 2.39 10.39
N LEU A 169 -15.66 1.26 9.70
CA LEU A 169 -16.89 0.59 9.26
C LEU A 169 -17.77 0.17 10.45
N SER A 170 -17.17 -0.29 11.56
CA SER A 170 -17.93 -0.67 12.74
C SER A 170 -18.69 0.50 13.39
N GLU A 171 -18.16 1.73 13.31
CA GLU A 171 -18.86 2.93 13.81
C GLU A 171 -20.10 3.31 12.98
N TYR A 172 -20.21 2.82 11.74
CA TYR A 172 -21.37 3.07 10.85
C TYR A 172 -22.44 1.97 10.94
N GLU A 173 -22.11 0.80 11.50
CA GLU A 173 -23.05 -0.31 11.70
C GLU A 173 -23.82 -0.21 13.03
N GLU A 174 -23.39 0.67 13.95
CA GLU A 174 -24.09 1.03 15.21
C GLU A 174 -25.19 2.09 15.02
#